data_AF-A0A251STQ7-F1
#
_entry.id   AF-A0A251STQ7-F1
#
_cell.length_a   1.000
_cell.length_b   1.000
_cell.length_c   1.000
_cell.angle_alpha   90.00
_cell.angle_beta   90.00
_cell.angle_gamma   90.00
#
_symmetry.space_group_name_H-M   'P 1'
#
loop_
_entity.id
_entity.type
_entity.pdbx_description
1 polymer ?
#
loop_
_entity_poly.entity_id
_entity_poly.type
_entity_poly.pdbx_seq_one_letter_code
_entity_poly.pdbx_strand_id
1 'polypeptide(L)'
;MASTSSSSVPKSFRYDVFLSFRGEDTCKTFVDHLYVALVNKGIITYKDDEKIEKGERINEQLMRSIEDSRFYIIVFSKNYVASSWCLDELAKIMECQKMTEHTAYPIF
;
A
#
# COMPACT_ATOMS: atom_id res chain seq x y z
N MET A 1 36.59 -4.18 -25.75
CA MET A 1 35.17 -4.52 -25.50
C MET A 1 34.69 -3.57 -24.41
N ALA A 2 33.92 -2.54 -24.76
CA ALA A 2 33.44 -1.56 -23.78
C ALA A 2 32.28 -2.18 -22.99
N SER A 3 32.41 -2.22 -21.67
CA SER A 3 31.37 -2.71 -20.77
C SER A 3 30.22 -1.71 -20.74
N THR A 4 29.07 -2.08 -21.30
CA THR A 4 27.81 -1.35 -21.10
C THR A 4 27.39 -1.51 -19.64
N SER A 5 27.60 -0.46 -18.85
CA SER A 5 26.99 -0.34 -17.52
C SER A 5 25.48 -0.20 -17.70
N SER A 6 24.72 -1.22 -17.31
CA SER A 6 23.27 -1.11 -17.17
C SER A 6 22.98 -0.15 -16.03
N SER A 7 22.77 1.13 -16.33
CA SER A 7 22.19 2.05 -15.37
C SER A 7 20.75 1.61 -15.13
N SER A 8 20.51 0.92 -14.02
CA SER A 8 19.15 0.72 -13.51
C SER A 8 18.58 2.10 -13.25
N VAL A 9 17.63 2.54 -14.08
CA VAL A 9 16.85 3.75 -13.80
C VAL A 9 16.22 3.51 -12.42
N PRO A 10 16.45 4.38 -11.42
CA PRO A 10 15.81 4.23 -10.13
C PRO A 10 14.31 4.17 -10.37
N LYS A 11 13.65 3.08 -9.96
CA LYS A 11 12.19 3.01 -10.01
C LYS A 11 11.66 4.16 -9.16
N SER A 12 11.03 5.13 -9.80
CA SER A 12 10.41 6.24 -9.10
C SER A 12 9.07 5.77 -8.56
N PHE A 13 9.01 5.45 -7.28
CA PHE A 13 7.74 5.21 -6.60
C PHE A 13 6.96 6.52 -6.50
N ARG A 14 5.66 6.48 -6.77
CA ARG A 14 4.77 7.63 -6.60
C ARG A 14 4.46 7.87 -5.12
N TYR A 15 4.41 6.80 -4.34
CA TYR A 15 4.13 6.83 -2.91
C TYR A 15 5.27 6.16 -2.15
N ASP A 16 5.61 6.73 -1.00
CA ASP A 16 6.51 6.09 -0.06
C ASP A 16 5.81 4.90 0.61
N VAL A 17 4.55 5.08 1.01
CA VAL A 17 3.77 4.10 1.78
C VAL A 17 2.39 3.87 1.17
N PHE A 18 1.99 2.62 1.06
CA PHE A 18 0.60 2.20 0.92
C PHE A 18 0.07 1.69 2.27
N LEU A 19 -1.05 2.23 2.72
CA LEU A 19 -1.70 1.85 3.97
C LEU A 19 -2.92 0.97 3.67
N SER A 20 -2.81 -0.33 3.94
CA SER A 20 -3.91 -1.29 3.78
C SER A 20 -4.54 -1.58 5.15
N PHE A 21 -5.86 -1.42 5.24
CA PHE A 21 -6.62 -1.59 6.48
C PHE A 21 -8.09 -1.83 6.21
N ARG A 22 -8.78 -2.45 7.17
CA ARG A 22 -10.23 -2.57 7.13
C ARG A 22 -10.86 -1.24 7.55
N GLY A 23 -11.50 -0.55 6.60
CA GLY A 23 -12.09 0.77 6.85
C GLY A 23 -13.17 0.76 7.94
N GLU A 24 -13.94 -0.32 8.02
CA GLU A 24 -14.98 -0.52 9.03
C GLU A 24 -14.42 -0.63 10.45
N ASP A 25 -13.24 -1.24 10.61
CA ASP A 25 -12.65 -1.53 11.93
C ASP A 25 -11.79 -0.38 12.46
N THR A 26 -11.10 0.36 11.58
CA THR A 26 -9.93 1.18 12.00
C THR A 26 -9.88 2.61 11.48
N CYS A 27 -10.79 3.02 10.58
CA CYS A 27 -10.76 4.32 9.89
C CYS A 27 -11.13 5.54 10.76
N LYS A 28 -11.33 5.40 12.07
CA LYS A 28 -11.52 6.55 13.00
C LYS A 28 -10.64 6.46 14.24
N THR A 29 -9.69 5.53 14.23
CA THR A 29 -8.90 5.18 15.41
C THR A 29 -7.41 5.23 15.08
N PHE A 30 -6.75 4.09 15.05
CA PHE A 30 -5.30 3.97 14.90
C PHE A 30 -4.80 4.43 13.53
N VAL A 31 -5.49 4.03 12.46
CA VAL A 31 -5.08 4.28 11.07
C VAL A 31 -5.07 5.77 10.73
N ASP A 32 -6.04 6.53 11.23
CA ASP A 32 -6.10 7.98 11.03
C ASP A 32 -4.93 8.70 11.69
N HIS A 33 -4.62 8.33 12.94
CA HIS A 33 -3.46 8.89 13.64
C HIS A 33 -2.14 8.52 12.96
N LEU A 34 -2.02 7.27 12.51
CA LEU A 34 -0.85 6.80 11.77
C LEU A 34 -0.68 7.57 10.46
N TYR A 35 -1.75 7.73 9.68
CA TYR A 35 -1.73 8.50 8.43
C TYR A 35 -1.29 9.95 8.66
N VAL A 36 -1.89 10.63 9.64
CA VAL A 36 -1.52 12.02 9.98
C VAL A 36 -0.05 12.10 10.42
N ALA A 37 0.44 11.15 11.21
CA ALA A 37 1.83 11.12 11.63
C ALA A 37 2.81 10.94 10.45
N LEU A 38 2.49 10.06 9.50
CA LEU A 38 3.28 9.86 8.28
C LEU A 38 3.33 11.14 7.43
N VAL A 39 2.18 11.76 7.18
CA VAL A 39 2.08 13.02 6.42
C VAL A 39 2.86 14.15 7.11
N ASN A 40 2.76 14.28 8.44
CA ASN A 40 3.50 15.27 9.21
C ASN A 40 5.03 15.06 9.16
N LYS A 41 5.48 13.85 8.83
CA LYS A 41 6.90 13.53 8.59
C LYS A 41 7.32 13.70 7.13
N GLY A 42 6.42 14.16 6.26
CA GLY A 42 6.68 14.34 4.83
C GLY A 42 6.67 13.03 4.03
N ILE A 43 6.10 11.96 4.58
CA ILE A 43 6.03 10.64 3.93
C ILE A 43 4.78 10.60 3.05
N ILE A 44 4.98 10.45 1.73
CA ILE A 44 3.89 10.44 0.75
C ILE A 44 3.14 9.12 0.88
N THR A 45 1.96 9.16 1.51
CA THR A 45 1.20 7.96 1.87
C THR A 45 -0.10 7.87 1.06
N TYR A 46 -0.30 6.75 0.38
CA TYR A 46 -1.63 6.35 -0.12
C TYR A 46 -2.41 5.69 1.02
N LYS A 47 -3.56 6.26 1.36
CA LYS A 47 -4.47 5.72 2.38
C LYS A 47 -5.66 5.09 1.69
N ASP A 48 -5.79 3.77 1.78
CA ASP A 48 -6.92 3.10 1.17
C ASP A 48 -8.20 3.25 1.99
N ASP A 49 -9.16 4.07 1.54
CA ASP A 49 -10.44 4.20 2.23
C ASP A 49 -11.47 3.20 1.66
N GLU A 50 -11.54 2.01 2.25
CA GLU A 50 -12.52 0.98 1.89
C GLU A 50 -14.00 1.39 2.10
N LYS A 51 -14.30 2.55 2.72
CA LYS A 51 -15.70 2.96 2.96
C LYS A 51 -16.46 3.36 1.70
N ILE A 52 -15.75 3.58 0.60
CA ILE A 52 -16.38 3.90 -0.68
C ILE A 52 -16.57 2.58 -1.43
N GLU A 53 -17.80 2.25 -1.86
CA GLU A 53 -17.99 1.16 -2.81
C GLU A 53 -17.16 1.45 -4.07
N LYS A 54 -16.05 0.73 -4.21
CA LYS A 54 -15.07 0.98 -5.25
C LYS A 54 -15.53 0.26 -6.53
N GLY A 55 -15.93 1.01 -7.55
CA GLY A 55 -16.21 0.46 -8.89
C GLY A 55 -14.95 -0.02 -9.62
N GLU A 56 -15.09 -0.67 -10.78
CA GLU A 56 -13.97 -1.26 -11.54
C GLU A 56 -12.79 -0.29 -11.79
N ARG A 57 -13.07 0.96 -12.16
CA ARG A 57 -12.03 1.99 -12.37
C ARG A 57 -11.26 2.35 -11.09
N ILE A 58 -11.93 2.26 -9.94
CA ILE A 58 -11.32 2.55 -8.64
C ILE A 58 -10.43 1.37 -8.22
N ASN A 59 -10.83 0.14 -8.56
CA ASN A 59 -9.99 -1.06 -8.38
C ASN A 59 -8.67 -0.95 -9.18
N GLU A 60 -8.72 -0.55 -10.45
CA GLU A 60 -7.50 -0.37 -11.26
C GLU A 60 -6.54 0.66 -10.67
N GLN A 61 -7.07 1.80 -10.20
CA GLN A 61 -6.26 2.84 -9.57
C GLN A 61 -5.64 2.37 -8.26
N LEU A 62 -6.39 1.60 -7.47
CA LEU A 62 -5.92 0.98 -6.24
C LEU A 62 -4.76 0.02 -6.52
N MET A 63 -4.92 -0.91 -7.45
CA MET A 63 -3.88 -1.89 -7.79
C MET A 63 -2.60 -1.21 -8.30
N ARG A 64 -2.74 -0.15 -9.10
CA ARG A 64 -1.59 0.67 -9.52
C ARG A 64 -0.93 1.39 -8.35
N SER A 65 -1.71 1.91 -7.40
CA SER A 65 -1.14 2.56 -6.22
C SER A 65 -0.33 1.60 -5.35
N ILE A 66 -0.67 0.31 -5.31
CA ILE A 66 0.15 -0.73 -4.67
C ILE A 66 1.48 -0.88 -5.43
N GLU A 67 1.44 -1.04 -6.75
CA GLU A 67 2.66 -1.17 -7.57
C GLU A 67 3.57 0.07 -7.50
N ASP A 68 2.97 1.26 -7.40
CA ASP A 68 3.66 2.54 -7.31
C ASP A 68 4.12 2.90 -5.88
N SER A 69 3.94 1.99 -4.92
CA SER A 69 4.33 2.20 -3.52
C SER A 69 5.57 1.41 -3.14
N ARG A 70 6.49 2.06 -2.41
CA ARG A 70 7.72 1.41 -1.95
C ARG A 70 7.50 0.53 -0.72
N PHE A 71 6.79 1.04 0.27
CA PHE A 71 6.51 0.36 1.52
C PHE A 71 5.03 0.08 1.67
N TYR A 72 4.69 -1.03 2.33
CA TYR A 72 3.33 -1.40 2.66
C TYR A 72 3.18 -1.46 4.17
N ILE A 73 2.20 -0.78 4.73
CA ILE A 73 1.81 -0.96 6.13
C ILE A 73 0.43 -1.62 6.12
N ILE A 74 0.37 -2.84 6.66
CA ILE A 74 -0.85 -3.66 6.68
C ILE A 74 -1.34 -3.68 8.12
N VAL A 75 -2.49 -3.04 8.37
CA VAL A 75 -3.12 -3.01 9.69
C VAL A 75 -4.16 -4.12 9.77
N PHE A 76 -3.74 -5.27 10.28
CA PHE A 76 -4.64 -6.36 10.55
C PHE A 76 -5.60 -6.00 11.68
N SER A 77 -6.85 -6.42 11.50
CA SER A 77 -7.94 -6.19 12.43
C SER A 77 -8.86 -7.40 12.39
N LYS A 78 -9.78 -7.48 13.36
CA LYS A 78 -10.62 -8.67 13.56
C LYS A 78 -11.39 -9.06 12.29
N ASN A 79 -11.85 -8.09 11.51
CA ASN A 79 -12.65 -8.32 10.31
C ASN A 79 -11.87 -8.04 9.01
N TYR A 80 -10.55 -7.92 9.07
CA TYR A 80 -9.73 -7.67 7.88
C TYR A 80 -10.00 -8.70 6.77
N VAL A 81 -10.03 -9.98 7.13
CA VAL A 81 -10.27 -11.09 6.18
C VAL A 81 -11.75 -11.26 5.79
N ALA A 82 -12.66 -10.48 6.38
CA ALA A 82 -14.07 -10.47 5.97
C ALA A 82 -14.28 -9.64 4.69
N SER A 83 -13.30 -8.83 4.30
CA SER A 83 -13.30 -8.06 3.06
C SER A 83 -12.56 -8.82 1.97
N SER A 84 -13.23 -9.16 0.86
CA SER A 84 -12.53 -9.68 -0.32
C SER A 84 -11.52 -8.65 -0.86
N TRP A 85 -11.80 -7.35 -0.69
CA TRP A 85 -10.92 -6.26 -1.10
C TRP A 85 -9.62 -6.23 -0.31
N CYS A 86 -9.67 -6.31 1.02
CA CYS A 86 -8.46 -6.44 1.86
C CYS A 86 -7.61 -7.65 1.44
N LEU A 87 -8.24 -8.76 1.01
CA LEU A 87 -7.54 -9.96 0.55
C LEU A 87 -6.92 -9.79 -0.84
N ASP A 88 -7.62 -9.13 -1.77
CA ASP A 88 -7.09 -8.81 -3.10
C ASP A 88 -5.90 -7.84 -3.00
N GLU A 89 -6.01 -6.81 -2.16
CA GLU A 89 -4.90 -5.90 -1.84
C GLU A 89 -3.71 -6.66 -1.24
N LEU A 90 -3.96 -7.52 -0.24
CA LEU A 90 -2.92 -8.31 0.39
C LEU A 90 -2.23 -9.23 -0.63
N ALA A 91 -3.00 -9.90 -1.50
CA ALA A 91 -2.46 -10.74 -2.56
C ALA A 91 -1.56 -9.93 -3.51
N LYS A 92 -1.97 -8.73 -3.90
CA LYS A 92 -1.17 -7.85 -4.75
C LYS A 92 0.10 -7.37 -4.05
N ILE A 93 0.02 -6.99 -2.78
CA ILE A 93 1.18 -6.61 -1.96
C ILE A 93 2.18 -7.78 -1.89
N MET A 94 1.71 -9.00 -1.65
CA MET A 94 2.56 -10.20 -1.61
C MET A 94 3.19 -10.51 -2.97
N GLU A 95 2.52 -10.17 -4.09
CA GLU A 95 3.11 -10.25 -5.42
C GLU A 95 4.26 -9.24 -5.58
N CYS A 96 4.03 -7.96 -5.24
CA CYS A 96 5.03 -6.91 -5.36
C CYS A 96 6.23 -7.11 -4.42
N GLN A 97 6.01 -7.68 -3.22
CA GLN A 97 7.09 -7.96 -2.26
C GLN A 97 8.10 -9.01 -2.77
N LYS A 98 7.77 -9.78 -3.82
CA LYS A 98 8.75 -10.68 -4.47
C LYS A 98 9.88 -9.92 -5.16
N MET A 99 9.71 -8.62 -5.42
CA MET A 99 10.74 -7.74 -5.97
C MET A 99 11.57 -7.11 -4.85
N THR A 100 12.89 -6.93 -5.06
CA THR A 100 13.86 -6.51 -4.04
C THR A 100 13.66 -5.10 -3.46
N GLU A 101 12.85 -4.25 -4.08
CA GLU A 101 12.71 -2.84 -3.73
C GLU A 101 11.48 -2.54 -2.86
N HIS A 102 10.60 -3.52 -2.65
CA HIS A 102 9.39 -3.34 -1.84
C HIS A 102 9.49 -4.03 -0.48
N THR A 103 8.87 -3.45 0.55
CA THR A 103 8.87 -4.05 1.90
C THR A 103 7.54 -3.85 2.60
N ALA A 104 7.00 -4.92 3.20
CA ALA A 104 5.75 -4.89 3.96
C ALA A 104 5.99 -4.95 5.47
N TYR A 105 5.24 -4.14 6.22
CA TYR A 105 5.26 -4.05 7.68
C TYR A 105 3.87 -4.38 8.22
N PRO A 106 3.68 -5.56 8.84
CA PRO A 106 2.41 -5.92 9.45
C PRO A 106 2.26 -5.29 10.83
N ILE A 107 1.04 -4.82 11.14
CA ILE A 107 0.60 -4.35 12.46
C ILE A 107 -0.61 -5.22 12.83
N PHE A 108 -0.61 -5.77 14.06
CA PHE A 108 -1.60 -6.73 14.56
C PHE A 108 -2.41 -6.15 15.71
#